data_AF-A0A2J0KKV5-F1
#
_entry.id   AF-A0A2J0KKV5-F1
#
_cell.length_a   1.000
_cell.length_b   1.000
_cell.length_c   1.000
_cell.angle_alpha   90.00
_cell.angle_beta   90.00
_cell.angle_gamma   90.00
#
_symmetry.space_group_name_H-M   'P 1'
#
loop_
_entity.id
_entity.type
_entity.pdbx_description
1 polymer ?
#
loop_
_entity_poly.entity_id
_entity_poly.type
_entity_poly.pdbx_seq_one_letter_code
_entity_poly.pdbx_strand_id
1 'polypeptide(L)'
;MNQEQTLQENNDFVRLGYNIEISDEEMPKTKEDWDKLYAQEKNLRKQIRQKLFINLGRVDLNELVQALKDYQLTQIVIDWANIHRRMRAMLIKKGGINIAVVSTSEILLEAADVLKKN
;
A
#
# COMPACT_ATOMS: atom_id res chain seq x y z
N MET A 1 -2.53 2.73 34.75
CA MET A 1 -2.38 2.29 33.34
C MET A 1 -1.51 3.31 32.66
N ASN A 2 -0.27 2.91 32.37
CA ASN A 2 0.85 3.79 32.11
C ASN A 2 0.84 4.31 30.67
N GLN A 3 1.18 5.60 30.52
CA GLN A 3 1.48 6.24 29.23
C GLN A 3 2.51 5.46 28.37
N GLU A 4 3.30 4.59 29.00
CA GLU A 4 4.25 3.68 28.36
C GLU A 4 3.59 2.59 27.50
N GLN A 5 2.42 2.07 27.90
CA GLN A 5 1.69 1.09 27.08
C GLN A 5 1.13 1.72 25.81
N THR A 6 0.70 2.98 25.89
CA THR A 6 0.18 3.74 24.74
C THR A 6 1.29 4.10 23.75
N LEU A 7 2.51 4.35 24.23
CA LEU A 7 3.69 4.56 23.38
C LEU A 7 4.14 3.27 22.67
N GLN A 8 3.99 2.11 23.32
CA GLN A 8 4.31 0.82 22.72
C GLN A 8 3.32 0.46 21.60
N GLU A 9 2.02 0.65 21.82
CA GLU A 9 0.97 0.42 20.81
C GLU A 9 1.08 1.40 19.63
N ASN A 10 1.43 2.66 19.89
CA ASN A 10 1.73 3.63 18.84
C ASN A 10 3.01 3.25 18.07
N ASN A 11 4.03 2.72 18.74
CA ASN A 11 5.23 2.23 18.08
C ASN A 11 4.96 0.97 17.25
N ASP A 12 4.07 0.07 17.69
CA ASP A 12 3.67 -1.10 16.89
C ASP A 12 2.81 -0.72 15.68
N PHE A 13 1.99 0.35 15.77
CA PHE A 13 1.36 0.98 14.61
C PHE A 13 2.38 1.62 13.65
N VAL A 14 3.43 2.24 14.19
CA VAL A 14 4.57 2.76 13.41
C VAL A 14 5.45 1.62 12.86
N ARG A 15 5.41 0.42 13.46
CA ARG A 15 6.18 -0.77 13.05
C ARG A 15 5.60 -1.48 11.83
N LEU A 16 4.33 -1.22 11.48
CA LEU A 16 3.77 -1.47 10.14
C LEU A 16 4.15 -0.38 9.12
N GLY A 17 5.01 0.56 9.53
CA GLY A 17 5.90 1.26 8.64
C GLY A 17 6.82 0.26 7.96
N TYR A 18 6.32 -0.40 6.92
CA TYR A 18 7.15 -0.97 5.87
C TYR A 18 8.28 0.03 5.65
N ASN A 19 9.51 -0.34 6.03
CA ASN A 19 10.72 0.38 5.68
C ASN A 19 10.82 0.30 4.16
N ILE A 20 10.08 1.17 3.47
CA ILE A 20 10.16 1.27 2.04
C ILE A 20 11.37 2.17 1.82
N GLU A 21 12.54 1.54 1.76
CA GLU A 21 13.71 2.18 1.19
C GLU A 21 13.39 2.43 -0.28
N ILE A 22 13.25 3.69 -0.63
CA ILE A 22 13.11 4.16 -2.00
C ILE A 22 14.31 5.02 -2.26
N SER A 23 15.03 4.72 -3.34
CA SER A 23 16.14 5.56 -3.76
C SER A 23 15.63 6.96 -4.10
N ASP A 24 16.47 7.97 -3.89
CA ASP A 24 16.09 9.35 -4.19
C ASP A 24 15.82 9.59 -5.69
N GLU A 25 16.26 8.67 -6.55
CA GLU A 25 16.03 8.67 -8.00
C GLU A 25 14.59 8.33 -8.39
N GLU A 26 13.92 7.49 -7.58
CA GLU A 26 12.54 7.06 -7.83
C GLU A 26 11.51 8.04 -7.26
N MET A 27 11.96 9.14 -6.65
CA MET A 27 11.09 10.17 -6.08
C MET A 27 10.64 11.19 -7.13
N PRO A 28 9.33 11.51 -7.18
CA PRO A 28 8.80 12.70 -7.86
C PRO A 28 9.51 13.97 -7.43
N LYS A 29 10.10 14.69 -8.39
CA LYS A 29 10.83 15.94 -8.13
C LYS A 29 9.98 17.17 -8.41
N THR A 30 8.97 17.03 -9.25
CA THR A 30 8.11 18.12 -9.70
C THR A 30 6.64 17.86 -9.34
N LYS A 31 5.81 18.91 -9.31
CA LYS A 31 4.35 18.77 -9.16
C LYS A 31 3.76 17.88 -10.27
N GLU A 32 4.29 17.95 -11.48
CA GLU A 32 3.82 17.13 -12.59
C GLU A 32 4.10 15.63 -12.36
N ASP A 33 5.28 15.29 -11.81
CA ASP A 33 5.60 13.91 -11.42
C ASP A 33 4.63 13.39 -10.35
N TRP A 34 4.26 14.26 -9.41
CA TRP A 34 3.25 13.96 -8.40
C TRP A 34 1.88 13.68 -9.02
N ASP A 35 1.40 14.58 -9.89
CA ASP A 35 0.10 14.44 -10.54
C ASP A 35 0.04 13.15 -11.37
N LYS A 36 1.14 12.80 -12.06
CA LYS A 36 1.28 11.52 -12.78
C LYS A 36 1.22 10.32 -11.84
N LEU A 37 1.95 10.35 -10.72
CA LEU A 37 1.97 9.25 -9.75
C LEU A 37 0.59 9.03 -9.12
N TYR A 38 -0.10 10.11 -8.73
CA TYR A 38 -1.47 10.05 -8.21
C TYR A 38 -2.46 9.52 -9.26
N ALA A 39 -2.34 9.95 -10.52
CA ALA A 39 -3.19 9.47 -11.60
C ALA A 39 -2.99 7.96 -11.85
N GLN A 40 -1.74 7.49 -11.83
CA GLN A 40 -1.40 6.08 -11.97
C GLN A 40 -1.96 5.24 -10.81
N GLU A 41 -1.75 5.66 -9.55
CA GLU A 41 -2.31 4.97 -8.38
C GLU A 41 -3.82 4.84 -8.50
N LYS A 42 -4.50 5.95 -8.80
CA LYS A 42 -5.96 6.00 -8.93
C LYS A 42 -6.45 5.06 -10.03
N ASN A 43 -5.75 5.02 -11.16
CA ASN A 43 -6.11 4.17 -12.29
C ASN A 43 -5.96 2.67 -11.94
N LEU A 44 -4.83 2.28 -11.33
CA LEU A 44 -4.61 0.89 -10.92
C LEU A 44 -5.61 0.46 -9.84
N ARG A 45 -5.86 1.31 -8.84
CA ARG A 45 -6.87 1.07 -7.81
C ARG A 45 -8.26 0.90 -8.39
N LYS A 46 -8.62 1.67 -9.42
CA LYS A 46 -9.89 1.53 -10.15
C LYS A 46 -9.95 0.17 -10.85
N GLN A 47 -8.90 -0.26 -11.54
CA GLN A 47 -8.85 -1.55 -12.21
C GLN A 47 -9.00 -2.72 -11.24
N ILE A 48 -8.32 -2.65 -10.09
CA ILE A 48 -8.46 -3.64 -9.01
C ILE A 48 -9.93 -3.70 -8.56
N ARG A 49 -10.54 -2.57 -8.19
CA ARG A 49 -11.94 -2.53 -7.72
C ARG A 49 -12.97 -2.98 -8.75
N GLN A 50 -12.73 -2.73 -10.03
CA GLN A 50 -13.66 -3.11 -11.10
C GLN A 50 -13.68 -4.61 -11.36
N LYS A 51 -12.56 -5.30 -11.15
CA LYS A 51 -12.41 -6.72 -11.43
C LYS A 51 -12.52 -7.58 -10.18
N LEU A 52 -12.13 -7.03 -9.03
CA LEU A 52 -12.08 -7.71 -7.76
C LEU A 52 -13.39 -7.50 -6.99
N PHE A 53 -14.33 -8.42 -7.15
CA PHE A 53 -15.66 -8.38 -6.50
C PHE A 53 -15.66 -9.04 -5.12
N ILE A 54 -14.73 -8.67 -4.24
CA ILE A 54 -14.65 -9.18 -2.87
C ILE A 54 -14.62 -8.04 -1.86
N ASN A 55 -15.23 -8.29 -0.70
CA ASN A 55 -15.19 -7.37 0.42
C ASN A 55 -13.82 -7.48 1.11
N LEU A 56 -12.91 -6.58 0.73
CA LEU A 56 -11.55 -6.52 1.25
C LEU A 56 -11.45 -6.31 2.77
N GLY A 57 -12.54 -5.89 3.45
CA GLY A 57 -12.58 -5.76 4.91
C GLY A 57 -12.87 -7.07 5.65
N ARG A 58 -13.12 -8.17 4.94
CA ARG A 58 -13.51 -9.48 5.52
C ARG A 58 -12.87 -10.69 4.81
N VAL A 59 -11.96 -10.46 3.87
CA VAL A 59 -11.32 -11.53 3.09
C VAL A 59 -10.02 -11.97 3.77
N ASP A 60 -9.74 -13.27 3.78
CA ASP A 60 -8.44 -13.78 4.21
C ASP A 60 -7.34 -13.45 3.17
N LEU A 61 -6.08 -13.35 3.61
CA LEU A 61 -4.96 -13.06 2.72
C LEU A 61 -4.82 -14.11 1.60
N ASN A 62 -4.98 -15.40 1.92
CA ASN A 62 -4.82 -16.47 0.92
C ASN A 62 -5.97 -16.46 -0.10
N GLU A 63 -7.20 -16.24 0.37
CA GLU A 63 -8.37 -16.08 -0.50
C GLU A 63 -8.21 -14.88 -1.44
N LEU A 64 -7.70 -13.76 -0.92
CA LEU A 64 -7.40 -12.59 -1.73
C LEU A 64 -6.31 -12.89 -2.77
N VAL A 65 -5.20 -13.50 -2.38
CA VAL A 65 -4.11 -13.87 -3.31
C VAL A 65 -4.61 -14.80 -4.41
N GLN A 66 -5.44 -15.79 -4.06
CA GLN A 66 -6.02 -16.70 -5.05
C GLN A 66 -6.97 -15.95 -6.00
N ALA A 67 -7.88 -15.11 -5.47
CA ALA A 67 -8.76 -14.30 -6.29
C ALA A 67 -7.96 -13.37 -7.23
N LEU A 68 -6.89 -12.75 -6.76
CA LEU A 68 -6.03 -11.91 -7.60
C LEU A 68 -5.39 -12.69 -8.75
N LYS A 69 -5.02 -13.96 -8.53
CA LYS A 69 -4.53 -14.85 -9.60
C LYS A 69 -5.66 -15.20 -10.57
N ASP A 70 -6.82 -15.61 -10.06
CA ASP A 70 -7.97 -16.03 -10.86
C ASP A 70 -8.47 -14.90 -11.79
N TYR A 71 -8.48 -13.67 -11.29
CA TYR A 71 -8.85 -12.47 -12.05
C TYR A 71 -7.69 -11.85 -12.87
N GLN A 72 -6.51 -12.49 -12.90
CA GLN A 72 -5.32 -12.01 -13.61
C GLN A 72 -4.91 -10.57 -13.20
N LEU A 73 -5.06 -10.25 -11.92
CA LEU A 73 -4.75 -8.94 -11.34
C LEU A 73 -3.35 -8.85 -10.74
N THR A 74 -2.56 -9.93 -10.78
CA THR A 74 -1.24 -10.04 -10.15
C THR A 74 -0.33 -8.84 -10.43
N GLN A 75 -0.07 -8.55 -11.71
CA GLN A 75 0.81 -7.44 -12.09
C GLN A 75 0.24 -6.08 -11.67
N ILE A 76 -1.07 -5.89 -11.83
CA ILE A 76 -1.75 -4.63 -11.48
C ILE A 76 -1.62 -4.35 -9.98
N VAL A 77 -1.79 -5.37 -9.12
CA VAL A 77 -1.64 -5.22 -7.67
C VAL A 77 -0.20 -4.98 -7.27
N ILE A 78 0.76 -5.64 -7.92
CA ILE A 78 2.18 -5.41 -7.69
C ILE A 78 2.56 -3.96 -8.05
N ASP A 79 2.13 -3.48 -9.21
CA ASP A 79 2.41 -2.12 -9.67
C ASP A 79 1.75 -1.07 -8.76
N TRP A 80 0.50 -1.32 -8.37
CA TRP A 80 -0.21 -0.47 -7.41
C TRP A 80 0.54 -0.42 -6.08
N ALA A 81 0.97 -1.56 -5.54
CA ALA A 81 1.70 -1.63 -4.29
C ALA A 81 3.02 -0.86 -4.34
N ASN A 82 3.76 -0.96 -5.45
CA ASN A 82 5.00 -0.19 -5.66
C ASN A 82 4.73 1.32 -5.62
N ILE A 83 3.72 1.79 -6.37
CA ILE A 83 3.36 3.21 -6.40
C ILE A 83 2.85 3.69 -5.04
N HIS A 84 1.98 2.91 -4.40
CA HIS A 84 1.41 3.25 -3.09
C HIS A 84 2.48 3.37 -2.01
N ARG A 85 3.44 2.45 -2.01
CA ARG A 85 4.63 2.51 -1.15
C ARG A 85 5.47 3.76 -1.44
N ARG A 86 5.66 4.12 -2.71
CA ARG A 86 6.36 5.34 -3.11
C ARG A 86 5.71 6.61 -2.60
N MET A 87 4.40 6.71 -2.73
CA MET A 87 3.63 7.83 -2.20
C MET A 87 3.73 7.90 -0.67
N ARG A 88 3.64 6.77 0.04
CA ARG A 88 3.70 6.71 1.51
C ARG A 88 5.04 7.18 2.06
N ALA A 89 6.13 6.60 1.58
CA ALA A 89 7.49 6.97 2.02
C ALA A 89 7.79 8.46 1.77
N MET A 90 7.26 9.01 0.69
CA MET A 90 7.44 10.43 0.38
C MET A 90 6.60 11.36 1.27
N LEU A 91 5.36 10.99 1.57
CA LEU A 91 4.54 11.71 2.55
C LEU A 91 5.23 11.70 3.93
N ILE A 92 5.84 10.58 4.33
CA ILE A 92 6.66 10.49 5.55
C ILE A 92 7.89 11.42 5.46
N LYS A 93 8.68 11.37 4.37
CA LYS A 93 9.85 12.27 4.17
C LYS A 93 9.48 13.76 4.19
N LYS A 94 8.28 14.14 3.73
CA LYS A 94 7.77 15.53 3.75
C LYS A 94 7.18 15.95 5.11
N GLY A 95 7.26 15.12 6.14
CA GLY A 95 6.71 15.42 7.47
C GLY A 95 5.20 15.20 7.59
N GLY A 96 4.58 14.49 6.65
CA GLY A 96 3.20 14.02 6.74
C GLY A 96 3.12 12.83 7.69
N ILE A 97 3.01 13.10 8.99
CA ILE A 97 3.09 12.07 10.05
C ILE A 97 1.79 11.23 10.17
N ASN A 98 0.67 11.70 9.61
CA ASN A 98 -0.63 11.00 9.68
C ASN A 98 -1.10 10.50 8.31
N ILE A 99 -0.45 9.46 7.80
CA ILE A 99 -1.02 8.67 6.71
C ILE A 99 -1.78 7.53 7.37
N ALA A 100 -3.05 7.77 7.71
CA ALA A 100 -3.94 6.71 8.15
C ALA A 100 -3.97 5.64 7.06
N VAL A 101 -3.37 4.48 7.35
CA VAL A 101 -3.46 3.33 6.46
C VAL A 101 -4.87 2.80 6.64
N VAL A 102 -5.66 2.85 5.56
CA VAL A 102 -6.96 2.20 5.55
C VAL A 102 -6.68 0.70 5.49
N SER A 103 -7.29 -0.11 6.35
CA SER A 103 -7.09 -1.57 6.42
C SER A 103 -7.19 -2.29 5.07
N THR A 104 -8.00 -1.78 4.16
CA THR A 104 -8.13 -2.25 2.78
C THR A 104 -6.82 -2.19 1.99
N SER A 105 -5.97 -1.19 2.25
CA SER A 105 -4.67 -1.05 1.61
C SER A 105 -3.64 -2.02 2.20
N GLU A 106 -3.72 -2.34 3.49
CA GLU A 106 -2.78 -3.27 4.15
C GLU A 106 -2.83 -4.66 3.56
N ILE A 107 -4.02 -5.26 3.49
CA ILE A 107 -4.16 -6.62 2.98
C ILE A 107 -3.77 -6.74 1.49
N LEU A 108 -3.99 -5.68 0.69
CA LEU A 108 -3.53 -5.63 -0.70
C LEU A 108 -2.01 -5.49 -0.82
N LEU A 109 -1.37 -4.75 0.10
CA LEU A 109 0.10 -4.66 0.16
C LEU A 109 0.72 -6.00 0.56
N GLU A 110 0.13 -6.69 1.53
CA GLU A 110 0.54 -8.04 1.93
C GLU A 110 0.37 -9.04 0.78
N ALA A 111 -0.78 -9.00 0.10
CA ALA A 111 -1.03 -9.86 -1.06
C ALA A 111 -0.01 -9.62 -2.18
N ALA A 112 0.35 -8.35 -2.43
CA ALA A 112 1.38 -8.02 -3.42
C ALA A 112 2.75 -8.62 -3.06
N ASP A 113 3.12 -8.66 -1.77
CA ASP A 113 4.39 -9.26 -1.34
C ASP A 113 4.39 -10.78 -1.48
N VAL A 114 3.26 -11.44 -1.19
CA VAL A 114 3.10 -12.88 -1.44
C VAL A 114 3.22 -13.18 -2.94
N LEU A 115 2.59 -12.36 -3.78
CA LEU A 115 2.61 -12.51 -5.23
C LEU A 115 3.99 -12.25 -5.88
N LYS A 116 4.85 -11.43 -5.27
CA LYS A 116 6.23 -11.21 -5.77
C LYS A 116 7.19 -12.36 -5.48
N LYS A 117 6.91 -13.14 -4.43
CA LYS A 117 7.77 -14.24 -3.97
C LYS A 117 7.48 -15.58 -4.65
N ASN A 118 6.34 -15.69 -5.34
CA ASN A 118 5.86 -16.87 -6.05
C ASN A 118 5.86 -16.62 -7.56
#